data_AF-A0A7W0RSQ2-F1
#
_entry.id   AF-A0A7W0RSQ2-F1
#
_cell.length_a   1.000
_cell.length_b   1.000
_cell.length_c   1.000
_cell.angle_alpha   90.00
_cell.angle_beta   90.00
_cell.angle_gamma   90.00
#
_symmetry.space_group_name_H-M   'P 1'
#
loop_
_entity.id
_entity.type
_entity.pdbx_description
1 polymer ?
#
loop_
_entity_poly.entity_id
_entity_poly.type
_entity_poly.pdbx_seq_one_letter_code
_entity_poly.pdbx_strand_id
1 'polypeptide(L)'
;MRAGFNSDDKALASLRRVPTVGKLAVNHSHPGGNSELVGEAMQIRARLEVLIDEMLDGRIMLDEASAEFEKLYIQKALTRHKNHLSKTASSLGIHRNTLSKRVAAYRVQERPPQKAPAPRRKR
;
A
#
# COMPACT_ATOMS: atom_id res chain seq x y z
N MET A 1 -28.05 36.28 -28.52
CA MET A 1 -27.88 35.59 -29.81
C MET A 1 -27.60 34.12 -29.54
N ARG A 2 -28.46 33.24 -30.04
CA ARG A 2 -28.42 31.78 -29.88
C ARG A 2 -27.64 31.15 -31.05
N ALA A 3 -27.16 29.94 -30.74
CA ALA A 3 -26.96 28.78 -31.61
C ALA A 3 -25.71 28.71 -32.51
N GLY A 4 -25.12 27.51 -32.47
CA GLY A 4 -24.06 27.02 -33.35
C GLY A 4 -23.57 25.63 -32.95
N PHE A 5 -24.46 24.73 -32.55
CA PHE A 5 -24.17 23.29 -32.43
C PHE A 5 -24.68 22.67 -33.73
N ASN A 6 -23.77 22.16 -34.57
CA ASN A 6 -24.15 21.51 -35.82
C ASN A 6 -24.46 20.03 -35.57
N SER A 7 -25.66 19.66 -36.01
CA SER A 7 -26.16 18.31 -36.19
C SER A 7 -25.77 17.80 -37.59
N ASP A 8 -25.99 16.49 -37.78
CA ASP A 8 -26.01 15.74 -39.04
C ASP A 8 -24.62 15.18 -39.43
N ASP A 9 -24.38 13.87 -39.54
CA ASP A 9 -25.19 12.77 -40.09
C ASP A 9 -25.01 11.47 -39.26
N LYS A 10 -26.06 10.84 -38.74
CA LYS A 10 -26.97 9.87 -39.40
C LYS A 10 -26.30 8.65 -40.07
N ALA A 11 -26.64 7.51 -39.47
CA ALA A 11 -27.02 6.26 -40.12
C ALA A 11 -25.93 5.33 -40.69
N LEU A 12 -25.56 4.33 -39.89
CA LEU A 12 -25.44 2.94 -40.36
C LEU A 12 -25.97 1.98 -39.29
N ALA A 13 -27.29 1.75 -39.34
CA ALA A 13 -27.92 0.57 -38.77
C ALA A 13 -28.02 -0.50 -39.87
N SER A 14 -27.35 -1.64 -39.69
CA SER A 14 -27.75 -2.93 -40.28
C SER A 14 -27.02 -4.05 -39.53
N LEU A 15 -27.66 -4.66 -38.53
CA LEU A 15 -28.41 -5.91 -38.68
C LEU A 15 -27.53 -7.13 -38.98
N ARG A 16 -27.19 -7.89 -37.94
CA ARG A 16 -27.20 -9.37 -37.95
C ARG A 16 -27.32 -9.87 -36.50
N ARG A 17 -28.55 -10.22 -36.16
CA ARG A 17 -28.92 -10.99 -34.97
C ARG A 17 -28.99 -12.45 -35.40
N VAL A 18 -28.26 -13.32 -34.73
CA VAL A 18 -28.51 -14.78 -34.72
C VAL A 18 -28.58 -15.22 -33.25
N PRO A 19 -29.73 -15.70 -32.77
CA PRO A 19 -29.82 -16.46 -31.53
C PRO A 19 -29.74 -17.96 -31.86
N THR A 20 -29.20 -18.76 -30.93
CA THR A 20 -29.32 -20.24 -30.75
C THR A 20 -27.95 -20.76 -30.27
N VAL A 21 -27.74 -21.61 -29.26
CA VAL A 21 -28.55 -22.55 -28.47
C VAL A 21 -27.90 -22.63 -27.07
N GLY A 22 -28.68 -22.93 -26.03
CA GLY A 22 -28.21 -23.04 -24.66
C GLY A 22 -27.14 -24.09 -24.41
N LYS A 23 -26.33 -23.83 -23.37
CA LYS A 23 -25.60 -24.83 -22.60
C LYS A 23 -25.75 -24.51 -21.11
N LEU A 24 -26.62 -25.32 -20.49
CA LEU A 24 -26.52 -25.88 -19.14
C LEU A 24 -25.79 -25.05 -18.09
N ALA A 25 -26.58 -24.47 -17.19
CA ALA A 25 -26.16 -24.18 -15.83
C ALA A 25 -25.70 -25.49 -15.17
N VAL A 26 -24.40 -25.63 -14.99
CA VAL A 26 -23.82 -26.57 -14.03
C VAL A 26 -23.61 -25.79 -12.75
N ASN A 27 -24.56 -25.95 -11.83
CA ASN A 27 -24.41 -25.51 -10.46
C ASN A 27 -23.39 -26.43 -9.79
N HIS A 28 -22.10 -26.13 -9.96
CA HIS A 28 -21.07 -26.67 -9.09
C HIS A 28 -21.11 -25.90 -7.78
N SER A 29 -21.99 -26.36 -6.89
CA SER A 29 -21.81 -26.19 -5.46
C SER A 29 -20.36 -26.56 -5.12
N HIS A 30 -19.54 -25.55 -4.84
CA HIS A 30 -18.27 -25.73 -4.15
C HIS A 30 -18.56 -25.64 -2.65
N PRO A 31 -18.64 -26.75 -1.91
CA PRO A 31 -18.62 -26.70 -0.47
C PRO A 31 -17.15 -26.64 -0.04
N GLY A 32 -16.79 -25.62 0.74
CA GLY A 32 -15.51 -25.61 1.46
C GLY A 32 -14.41 -24.82 0.75
N GLY A 33 -14.06 -23.68 1.35
CA GLY A 33 -12.93 -22.89 0.89
C GLY A 33 -12.65 -21.62 1.69
N ASN A 34 -13.11 -21.52 2.94
CA ASN A 34 -12.77 -20.38 3.82
C ASN A 34 -11.76 -20.77 4.92
N SER A 35 -11.27 -22.01 4.96
CA SER A 35 -10.37 -22.49 6.02
C SER A 35 -8.88 -22.28 5.75
N GLU A 36 -8.46 -22.01 4.51
CA GLU A 36 -7.04 -21.85 4.16
C GLU A 36 -6.45 -20.48 4.54
N LEU A 37 -7.30 -19.45 4.63
CA LEU A 37 -6.86 -18.08 4.97
C LEU A 37 -6.55 -17.90 6.46
N VAL A 38 -6.96 -18.83 7.32
CA VAL A 38 -6.76 -18.74 8.78
C VAL A 38 -5.36 -19.24 9.19
N GLY A 39 -4.75 -20.12 8.39
CA GLY A 39 -3.45 -20.74 8.70
C GLY A 39 -2.26 -19.78 8.67
N GLU A 40 -2.21 -18.84 7.73
CA GLU A 40 -1.13 -17.83 7.67
C GLU A 40 -1.26 -16.77 8.77
N ALA A 41 -2.49 -16.32 9.07
CA ALA A 41 -2.74 -15.33 10.10
C ALA A 41 -2.35 -15.86 11.50
N MET A 42 -2.59 -17.15 11.77
CA MET A 42 -2.24 -17.78 13.03
C MET A 42 -0.72 -17.88 13.24
N GLN A 43 0.08 -18.03 12.17
CA GLN A 43 1.54 -17.99 12.26
C GLN A 43 2.10 -16.60 12.55
N ILE A 44 1.51 -15.55 11.99
CA ILE A 44 1.98 -14.17 12.21
C ILE A 44 1.78 -13.77 13.66
N ARG A 45 0.63 -14.09 14.24
CA ARG A 45 0.33 -13.78 15.64
C ARG A 45 1.35 -14.40 16.59
N ALA A 46 1.63 -15.70 16.45
CA ALA A 46 2.61 -16.39 17.30
C ALA A 46 4.02 -15.78 17.19
N ARG A 47 4.44 -15.38 15.97
CA ARG A 47 5.74 -14.72 15.77
C ARG A 47 5.78 -13.32 16.40
N LEU A 48 4.67 -12.59 16.37
CA LEU A 48 4.58 -11.28 17.03
C LEU A 48 4.59 -11.40 18.55
N GLU A 49 3.93 -12.42 19.12
CA GLU A 49 3.95 -12.67 20.57
C GLU A 49 5.38 -12.89 21.07
N VAL A 50 6.17 -13.74 20.40
CA VAL A 50 7.59 -13.95 20.73
C VAL A 50 8.41 -12.66 20.62
N LEU A 51 8.21 -11.88 19.55
CA LEU A 51 8.91 -10.60 19.39
C LEU A 51 8.55 -9.61 20.50
N ILE A 52 7.28 -9.55 20.90
CA ILE A 52 6.82 -8.63 21.95
C ILE A 52 7.43 -9.02 23.29
N ASP A 53 7.50 -10.32 23.62
CA ASP A 53 8.15 -10.79 24.84
C ASP A 53 9.63 -10.36 24.89
N GLU A 54 10.38 -10.53 23.78
CA GLU A 54 11.77 -10.07 23.67
C GLU A 54 11.91 -8.55 23.87
N MET A 55 10.98 -7.75 23.33
CA MET A 55 10.99 -6.29 23.49
C MET A 55 10.67 -5.86 24.93
N LEU A 56 9.76 -6.57 25.60
CA LEU A 56 9.42 -6.32 27.00
C LEU A 56 10.56 -6.71 27.94
N ASP A 57 11.23 -7.83 27.69
CA ASP A 57 12.43 -8.26 28.42
C ASP A 57 13.57 -7.22 28.26
N GLY A 58 13.69 -6.65 27.06
CA GLY A 58 14.60 -5.55 26.76
C GLY A 58 14.20 -4.19 27.34
N ARG A 59 13.04 -4.09 28.01
CA ARG A 59 12.43 -2.84 28.54
C ARG A 59 12.24 -1.75 27.48
N ILE A 60 11.99 -2.15 26.24
CA ILE A 60 11.71 -1.22 25.15
C ILE A 60 10.33 -0.60 25.39
N MET A 61 10.26 0.73 25.37
CA MET A 61 8.99 1.44 25.51
C MET A 61 8.12 1.23 24.26
N LEU A 62 6.80 1.23 24.42
CA LEU A 62 5.87 1.02 23.30
C LEU A 62 6.10 1.99 22.13
N ASP A 63 6.41 3.25 22.43
CA ASP A 63 6.67 4.28 21.42
C ASP A 63 7.94 3.97 20.61
N GLU A 64 8.99 3.48 21.27
CA GLU A 64 10.24 3.08 20.63
C GLU A 64 10.03 1.82 19.78
N ALA A 65 9.33 0.84 20.33
CA ALA A 65 8.97 -0.38 19.62
C ALA A 65 8.18 -0.10 18.34
N SER A 66 7.17 0.77 18.44
CA SER A 66 6.32 1.17 17.32
C SER A 66 7.11 1.93 16.27
N ALA A 67 8.01 2.82 16.67
CA ALA A 67 8.86 3.57 15.75
C ALA A 67 9.83 2.65 14.99
N GLU A 68 10.46 1.70 15.67
CA GLU A 68 11.40 0.75 15.05
C GLU A 68 10.67 -0.20 14.09
N PHE A 69 9.52 -0.73 14.50
CA PHE A 69 8.66 -1.54 13.64
C PHE A 69 8.23 -0.76 12.39
N GLU A 70 7.73 0.46 12.56
CA GLU A 70 7.26 1.30 11.45
C GLU A 70 8.39 1.58 10.46
N LYS A 71 9.58 1.93 10.97
CA LYS A 71 10.78 2.17 10.17
C LYS A 71 11.15 0.94 9.35
N LEU A 72 11.27 -0.22 9.99
CA LEU A 72 11.61 -1.49 9.32
C LEU A 72 10.55 -1.88 8.29
N TYR A 73 9.28 -1.74 8.62
CA TYR A 73 8.16 -2.08 7.74
C TYR A 73 8.19 -1.22 6.46
N ILE A 74 8.36 0.09 6.60
CA ILE A 74 8.48 1.02 5.47
C ILE A 74 9.72 0.71 4.63
N GLN A 75 10.86 0.43 5.25
CA GLN A 75 12.10 0.09 4.55
C GLN A 75 11.94 -1.18 3.70
N LYS A 76 11.37 -2.24 4.27
CA LYS A 76 11.10 -3.50 3.54
C LYS A 76 10.12 -3.29 2.39
N ALA A 77 9.07 -2.49 2.61
CA ALA A 77 8.12 -2.14 1.56
C ALA A 77 8.80 -1.39 0.39
N LEU A 78 9.67 -0.42 0.69
CA LEU A 78 10.44 0.29 -0.33
C LEU A 78 11.36 -0.64 -1.12
N THR A 79 12.07 -1.55 -0.44
CA THR A 79 12.93 -2.54 -1.12
C THR A 79 12.11 -3.39 -2.10
N ARG A 80 10.92 -3.86 -1.67
CA ARG A 80 10.04 -4.68 -2.52
C ARG A 80 9.54 -3.94 -3.77
N HIS A 81 9.35 -2.62 -3.67
CA HIS A 81 8.92 -1.77 -4.77
C HIS A 81 10.07 -1.01 -5.45
N LYS A 82 11.33 -1.45 -5.32
CA LYS A 82 12.51 -0.81 -5.95
C LYS A 82 12.63 0.69 -5.66
N ASN A 83 12.30 1.09 -4.43
CA ASN A 83 12.28 2.49 -3.97
C ASN A 83 11.25 3.40 -4.69
N HIS A 84 10.24 2.84 -5.36
CA HIS A 84 9.14 3.61 -5.92
C HIS A 84 8.16 4.07 -4.84
N LEU A 85 8.34 5.32 -4.37
CA LEU A 85 7.52 5.91 -3.30
C LEU A 85 6.01 5.83 -3.56
N SER A 86 5.53 6.23 -4.74
CA SER A 86 4.09 6.21 -5.04
C SER A 86 3.50 4.81 -4.98
N LYS A 87 4.18 3.81 -5.57
CA LYS A 87 3.73 2.40 -5.54
C LYS A 87 3.75 1.84 -4.12
N THR A 88 4.78 2.17 -3.36
CA THR A 88 4.91 1.77 -1.97
C THR A 88 3.81 2.38 -1.11
N ALA A 89 3.51 3.67 -1.28
CA ALA A 89 2.45 4.37 -0.57
C ALA A 89 1.08 3.76 -0.86
N SER A 90 0.78 3.45 -2.13
CA SER A 90 -0.42 2.71 -2.52
C SER A 90 -0.50 1.32 -1.86
N SER A 91 0.60 0.57 -1.81
CA SER A 91 0.63 -0.76 -1.16
C SER A 91 0.48 -0.69 0.36
N LEU A 92 0.97 0.38 0.99
CA LEU A 92 0.85 0.63 2.42
C LEU A 92 -0.49 1.25 2.81
N GLY A 93 -1.32 1.66 1.83
CA GLY A 93 -2.59 2.34 2.09
C GLY A 93 -2.44 3.75 2.66
N ILE A 94 -1.27 4.39 2.50
CA ILE A 94 -1.01 5.75 3.00
C ILE A 94 -0.76 6.73 1.86
N HIS A 95 -1.01 8.01 2.10
CA HIS A 95 -0.70 9.03 1.10
C HIS A 95 0.81 9.14 0.87
N ARG A 96 1.24 9.31 -0.39
CA ARG A 96 2.67 9.40 -0.74
C ARG A 96 3.44 10.49 0.02
N ASN A 97 2.77 11.60 0.35
CA ASN A 97 3.39 12.70 1.10
C ASN A 97 3.66 12.28 2.55
N THR A 98 2.77 11.49 3.15
CA THR A 98 2.96 10.92 4.48
C THR A 98 4.14 9.97 4.46
N LEU A 99 4.20 9.07 3.47
CA LEU A 99 5.35 8.18 3.31
C LEU A 99 6.66 8.96 3.12
N SER A 100 6.66 9.98 2.26
CA SER A 100 7.84 10.82 2.00
C SER A 100 8.36 11.49 3.27
N LYS A 101 7.46 12.05 4.10
CA LYS A 101 7.83 12.64 5.40
C LYS A 101 8.45 11.60 6.35
N ARG A 102 7.85 10.41 6.46
CA ARG A 102 8.38 9.31 7.29
C ARG A 102 9.77 8.88 6.84
N VAL A 103 9.95 8.65 5.53
CA VAL A 103 11.25 8.28 4.95
C VAL A 103 12.33 9.35 5.17
N ALA A 104 11.96 10.63 5.06
CA ALA A 104 12.88 11.72 5.36
C ALA A 104 13.29 11.73 6.84
N ALA A 105 12.34 11.53 7.76
CA ALA A 105 12.63 11.47 9.21
C ALA A 105 13.59 10.33 9.57
N TYR A 106 13.38 9.13 9.03
CA TYR A 106 14.23 7.97 9.33
C TYR A 106 15.65 8.11 8.77
N ARG A 107 15.81 8.71 7.57
CA ARG A 107 17.14 9.00 7.00
C ARG A 107 17.93 10.03 7.81
N VAL A 108 17.23 10.95 8.47
CA VAL A 108 17.86 11.95 9.34
C VAL A 108 18.34 11.31 10.64
N GLN A 109 17.58 10.36 11.20
CA GLN A 109 17.99 9.61 12.40
C GLN A 109 19.19 8.68 12.15
N GLU A 110 19.36 8.16 10.93
CA GLU A 110 20.53 7.33 10.57
C GLU A 110 21.82 8.14 10.35
N ARG A 111 21.71 9.46 10.19
CA ARG A 111 22.85 10.35 10.04
C ARG A 111 23.15 10.97 11.41
N PRO A 112 24.35 10.82 11.99
CA PRO A 112 24.68 11.52 13.24
C PRO A 112 24.45 13.02 13.05
N PRO A 113 23.95 13.74 14.07
CA PRO A 113 23.58 15.15 13.94
C PRO A 113 24.81 15.94 13.47
N GLN A 114 24.81 16.35 12.21
CA GLN A 114 25.86 17.20 11.67
C GLN A 114 25.72 18.55 12.38
N LYS A 115 26.79 18.95 13.09
CA LYS A 115 26.88 20.26 13.76
C LYS A 115 26.38 21.34 12.81
N ALA A 116 25.41 22.15 13.26
CA ALA A 116 24.83 23.21 12.46
C ALA A 116 25.94 24.09 11.86
N PRO A 117 25.86 24.45 10.56
CA PRO A 117 26.84 25.35 9.98
C PRO A 117 26.77 26.69 10.70
N ALA A 118 27.95 27.22 11.06
CA ALA A 118 28.10 28.48 11.79
C ALA A 118 27.25 29.60 11.15
N PRO A 119 26.65 30.50 11.95
CA PRO A 119 25.81 31.56 11.41
C PRO A 119 26.62 32.40 10.43
N ARG A 120 26.15 32.46 9.17
CA ARG A 120 26.68 33.37 8.16
C ARG A 120 26.53 34.80 8.67
N ARG A 121 27.65 35.42 9.05
CA ARG A 121 27.74 36.84 9.38
C ARG A 121 27.21 37.63 8.17
N LYS A 122 26.06 38.29 8.33
CA LYS A 122 25.56 39.25 7.33
C LYS A 122 26.60 40.37 7.24
N ARG A 123 27.14 40.57 6.05
CA ARG A 123 27.95 41.75 5.70
C ARG A 123 27.01 42.92 5.44
#